data_AF-A0A965HER4-F1
#
_entry.id   AF-A0A965HER4-F1
#
_cell.length_a   1.000
_cell.length_b   1.000
_cell.length_c   1.000
_cell.angle_alpha   90.00
_cell.angle_beta   90.00
_cell.angle_gamma   90.00
#
_symmetry.space_group_name_H-M   'P 1'
#
loop_
_entity.id
_entity.type
_entity.pdbx_description
1 polymer ?
#
loop_
_entity_poly.entity_id
_entity_poly.type
_entity_poly.pdbx_seq_one_letter_code
_entity_poly.pdbx_strand_id
1 'polypeptide(L)'
;MALFDSPADGENGATAGFVLNLPLPLSSSWDIAADVNLPNGWETTEAEIGLSLEPMFGPSDTVETHSIRGNYLSLDLNRDTEPSEEGANNIRRSAYVGDVEQDDLKEVLVDDSFVTARLRLVYLSDDKTLSAWVKTNPNLGWVRLGSPLDLNPGNANSLAQKWSLSTGSSLMLVLHAYAEGGTGGRTISLDNLSITAPSALAYPGMRSTYVSGLFGTNTVGFYDGYPDNEGNVERHGFLYNGSNWTQLRPTNSLRSEARGIYSNRIVGSFTDSNERRRGYLLTNGVYTLLDYPGSTETRAFGVDGDRIVGDYRDTSSVRRAFLRTGNSWTNFSFPGAVSTSARGISGNRIVGNYTDLSGGAKGFILEGTNWTSLSYSNLIFSPVNPAQTWSANY
;
A
#
# COMPACT_ATOMS: atom_id res chain seq x y z
N MET A 1 9.10 -0.02 -11.39
CA MET A 1 10.06 -0.72 -12.27
C MET A 1 10.39 0.26 -13.38
N ALA A 2 11.67 0.54 -13.64
CA ALA A 2 12.07 1.34 -14.80
C ALA A 2 12.09 0.39 -16.00
N LEU A 3 11.33 0.71 -17.04
CA LEU A 3 11.28 -0.02 -18.30
C LEU A 3 11.85 0.89 -19.38
N PHE A 4 12.75 0.32 -20.16
CA PHE A 4 13.33 0.96 -21.32
C PHE A 4 13.00 0.04 -22.48
N ASP A 5 12.27 0.54 -23.46
CA ASP A 5 12.04 -0.23 -24.69
C ASP A 5 12.15 0.65 -25.93
N SER A 6 12.68 0.06 -26.99
CA SER A 6 12.62 0.60 -28.35
C SER A 6 11.65 -0.31 -29.11
N PRO A 7 10.54 0.19 -29.68
CA PRO A 7 9.60 -0.69 -30.37
C PRO A 7 10.32 -1.42 -31.51
N ALA A 8 10.34 -2.74 -31.41
CA ALA A 8 10.60 -3.61 -32.55
C ALA A 8 9.37 -3.54 -33.45
N ASP A 9 9.34 -2.56 -34.35
CA ASP A 9 8.96 -2.71 -35.77
C ASP A 9 8.61 -1.34 -36.37
N GLY A 10 9.60 -0.75 -37.06
CA GLY A 10 9.41 0.34 -38.04
C GLY A 10 9.70 1.75 -37.51
N GLU A 11 10.88 2.27 -37.83
CA GLU A 11 11.26 3.70 -37.84
C GLU A 11 11.25 4.48 -36.50
N ASN A 12 12.15 4.06 -35.60
CA ASN A 12 13.11 4.91 -34.82
C ASN A 12 12.66 5.81 -33.64
N GLY A 13 11.66 5.40 -32.85
CA GLY A 13 11.38 5.99 -31.52
C GLY A 13 12.04 5.27 -30.34
N ALA A 14 12.42 5.99 -29.28
CA ALA A 14 12.88 5.43 -28.00
C ALA A 14 11.93 5.84 -26.87
N THR A 15 11.40 4.87 -26.12
CA THR A 15 10.48 5.11 -25.00
C THR A 15 11.13 4.70 -23.68
N ALA A 16 11.01 5.56 -22.66
CA ALA A 16 11.36 5.23 -21.29
C ALA A 16 10.16 5.44 -20.38
N GLY A 17 9.87 4.47 -19.51
CA GLY A 17 8.76 4.51 -18.58
C GLY A 17 9.17 4.09 -17.17
N PHE A 18 8.72 4.83 -16.16
CA PHE A 18 8.86 4.46 -14.77
C PHE A 18 7.49 4.34 -14.12
N VAL A 19 7.13 3.10 -13.77
CA VAL A 19 5.88 2.81 -13.09
C VAL A 19 6.08 2.85 -11.58
N LEU A 20 5.32 3.72 -10.92
CA LEU A 20 5.23 3.81 -9.47
C LEU A 20 4.24 2.77 -8.95
N ASN A 21 4.70 1.89 -8.05
CA ASN A 21 3.83 0.95 -7.35
C ASN A 21 3.07 1.66 -6.20
N LEU A 22 2.34 2.72 -6.55
CA LEU A 22 1.53 3.52 -5.65
C LEU A 22 0.11 3.59 -6.23
N PRO A 23 -0.87 2.87 -5.65
CA PRO A 23 -2.25 2.95 -6.11
C PRO A 23 -2.84 4.33 -5.82
N LEU A 24 -3.52 4.89 -6.82
CA LEU A 24 -4.26 6.15 -6.77
C LEU A 24 -5.76 5.84 -6.76
N PRO A 25 -6.36 5.59 -5.58
CA PRO A 25 -7.73 5.14 -5.47
C PRO A 25 -8.73 6.19 -5.95
N LEU A 26 -9.81 5.75 -6.62
CA LEU A 26 -10.94 6.62 -6.95
C LEU A 26 -11.82 6.96 -5.74
N SER A 27 -11.63 6.27 -4.61
CA SER A 27 -12.36 6.51 -3.35
C SER A 27 -11.84 7.71 -2.55
N SER A 28 -10.87 8.45 -3.08
CA SER A 28 -10.02 9.31 -2.28
C SER A 28 -9.34 10.38 -3.15
N SER A 29 -9.35 11.64 -2.72
CA SER A 29 -8.79 12.75 -3.50
C SER A 29 -7.26 12.75 -3.45
N TRP A 30 -6.58 12.94 -4.58
CA TRP A 30 -5.12 12.97 -4.67
C TRP A 30 -4.62 14.06 -5.61
N ASP A 31 -3.35 14.44 -5.43
CA ASP A 31 -2.67 15.53 -6.13
C ASP A 31 -1.24 15.13 -6.44
N ILE A 32 -0.87 15.20 -7.71
CA ILE A 32 0.43 14.79 -8.24
C ILE A 32 1.01 15.95 -9.01
N ALA A 33 2.27 16.29 -8.78
CA ALA A 33 2.97 17.26 -9.61
C ALA A 33 4.44 16.90 -9.80
N ALA A 34 4.98 17.19 -10.99
CA ALA A 34 6.39 17.01 -11.33
C ALA A 34 6.89 18.15 -12.21
N ASP A 35 8.17 18.48 -12.11
CA ASP A 35 8.83 19.40 -13.03
C ASP A 35 9.39 18.57 -14.20
N VAL A 36 9.14 19.00 -15.44
CA VAL A 36 9.62 18.36 -16.67
C VAL A 36 10.43 19.35 -17.50
N ASN A 37 11.41 18.84 -18.25
CA ASN A 37 12.29 19.63 -19.09
C ASN A 37 12.57 18.93 -20.43
N LEU A 38 12.29 19.64 -21.52
CA LEU A 38 12.54 19.25 -22.90
C LEU A 38 13.45 20.32 -23.57
N PRO A 39 14.77 20.09 -23.69
CA PRO A 39 15.70 21.13 -24.12
C PRO A 39 15.49 21.59 -25.57
N ASN A 40 15.81 22.86 -25.85
CA ASN A 40 15.83 23.43 -27.21
C ASN A 40 17.00 22.93 -28.06
N GLY A 41 16.91 23.12 -29.37
CA GLY A 41 18.00 22.83 -30.31
C GLY A 41 18.21 21.33 -30.52
N TRP A 42 17.12 20.56 -30.44
CA TRP A 42 17.07 19.15 -30.76
C TRP A 42 16.23 18.99 -32.03
N GLU A 43 16.89 18.60 -33.13
CA GLU A 43 16.21 18.14 -34.35
C GLU A 43 15.68 16.74 -34.07
N THR A 44 14.36 16.56 -33.99
CA THR A 44 13.66 15.30 -33.64
C THR A 44 12.27 15.37 -34.27
N THR A 45 11.77 14.29 -34.86
CA THR A 45 10.42 14.29 -35.45
C THR A 45 9.37 14.48 -34.37
N GLU A 46 9.51 13.81 -33.24
CA GLU A 46 8.65 13.98 -32.06
C GLU A 46 9.45 13.74 -30.77
N ALA A 47 9.21 14.53 -29.72
CA ALA A 47 9.75 14.27 -28.39
C ALA A 47 8.81 14.70 -27.27
N GLU A 48 8.62 13.81 -26.30
CA GLU A 48 7.65 13.97 -25.22
C GLU A 48 8.26 13.63 -23.86
N ILE A 49 7.76 14.31 -22.82
CA ILE A 49 7.99 13.95 -21.42
C ILE A 49 6.78 14.33 -20.58
N GLY A 50 6.33 13.41 -19.73
CA GLY A 50 5.15 13.70 -18.92
C GLY A 50 4.73 12.66 -17.91
N LEU A 51 3.45 12.77 -17.57
CA LEU A 51 2.76 11.96 -16.58
C LEU A 51 1.61 11.23 -17.26
N SER A 52 1.53 9.92 -17.09
CA SER A 52 0.37 9.14 -17.51
C SER A 52 -0.36 8.51 -16.34
N LEU A 53 -1.68 8.43 -16.45
CA LEU A 53 -2.54 7.68 -15.54
C LEU A 53 -3.16 6.51 -16.28
N GLU A 54 -3.02 5.33 -15.68
CA GLU A 54 -3.48 4.07 -16.24
C GLU A 54 -4.35 3.31 -15.23
N PRO A 55 -5.34 2.52 -15.67
CA PRO A 55 -5.97 1.50 -14.83
C PRO A 55 -4.94 0.53 -14.23
N MET A 56 -5.18 0.04 -13.01
CA MET A 56 -4.29 -0.94 -12.39
C MET A 56 -4.23 -2.28 -13.15
N PHE A 57 -3.02 -2.82 -13.26
CA PHE A 57 -2.72 -4.14 -13.80
C PHE A 57 -3.48 -5.27 -13.10
N GLY A 58 -3.97 -6.24 -13.89
CA GLY A 58 -4.27 -7.57 -13.37
C GLY A 58 -2.99 -8.30 -12.97
N PRO A 59 -3.07 -9.35 -12.13
CA PRO A 59 -1.91 -10.09 -11.63
C PRO A 59 -1.08 -10.81 -12.72
N SER A 60 -1.60 -10.89 -13.95
CA SER A 60 -0.92 -11.45 -15.13
C SER A 60 -0.48 -10.39 -16.14
N ASP A 61 -0.79 -9.11 -15.91
CA ASP A 61 -0.52 -8.05 -16.86
C ASP A 61 0.91 -7.51 -16.66
N THR A 62 1.63 -7.36 -17.77
CA THR A 62 2.87 -6.59 -17.88
C THR A 62 2.54 -5.16 -18.30
N VAL A 63 3.47 -4.22 -18.09
CA VAL A 63 3.32 -2.84 -18.59
C VAL A 63 3.20 -2.84 -20.11
N GLU A 64 4.00 -3.65 -20.81
CA GLU A 64 3.88 -3.87 -22.26
C GLU A 64 2.46 -4.29 -22.61
N THR A 65 1.91 -5.34 -22.00
CA THR A 65 0.53 -5.79 -22.27
C THR A 65 -0.58 -4.84 -21.82
N HIS A 66 -0.27 -3.78 -21.07
CA HIS A 66 -1.23 -2.74 -20.69
C HIS A 66 -1.09 -1.44 -21.49
N SER A 67 0.12 -1.07 -21.95
CA SER A 67 0.28 0.05 -22.88
C SER A 67 -0.38 -0.27 -24.23
N ILE A 68 -0.32 -1.53 -24.71
CA ILE A 68 -1.16 -2.03 -25.83
C ILE A 68 -2.64 -2.26 -25.49
N ARG A 69 -3.10 -2.04 -24.25
CA ARG A 69 -4.55 -1.95 -23.94
C ARG A 69 -5.11 -0.54 -24.15
N GLY A 70 -4.25 0.45 -24.37
CA GLY A 70 -4.60 1.79 -24.86
C GLY A 70 -5.50 2.65 -23.96
N ASN A 71 -5.81 2.22 -22.74
CA ASN A 71 -6.57 3.06 -21.80
C ASN A 71 -5.63 3.86 -20.91
N TYR A 72 -5.33 5.09 -21.30
CA TYR A 72 -4.50 5.98 -20.49
C TYR A 72 -4.86 7.45 -20.69
N LEU A 73 -4.57 8.27 -19.69
CA LEU A 73 -4.54 9.71 -19.82
C LEU A 73 -3.08 10.14 -19.78
N SER A 74 -2.67 10.98 -20.71
CA SER A 74 -1.35 11.59 -20.76
C SER A 74 -1.42 13.10 -20.56
N LEU A 75 -0.41 13.65 -19.90
CA LEU A 75 -0.21 15.09 -19.71
C LEU A 75 1.29 15.36 -19.89
N ASP A 76 1.64 16.03 -20.99
CA ASP A 76 2.99 15.97 -21.53
C ASP A 76 3.47 17.33 -21.99
N LEU A 77 4.77 17.56 -21.81
CA LEU A 77 5.52 18.55 -22.57
C LEU A 77 5.99 17.88 -23.86
N ASN A 78 5.45 18.31 -24.99
CA ASN A 78 5.68 17.73 -26.32
C ASN A 78 6.36 18.75 -27.25
N ARG A 79 7.13 18.24 -28.21
CA ARG A 79 7.58 18.92 -29.43
C ARG A 79 7.38 17.98 -30.61
N ASP A 80 6.61 18.43 -31.58
CA ASP A 80 6.48 17.81 -32.90
C ASP A 80 7.15 18.74 -33.93
N THR A 81 8.06 18.21 -34.75
CA THR A 81 8.72 18.98 -35.82
C THR A 81 8.49 18.42 -37.22
N GLU A 82 7.47 17.56 -37.40
CA GLU A 82 7.02 17.16 -38.72
C GLU A 82 6.72 18.39 -39.60
N PRO A 83 6.99 18.33 -40.92
CA PRO A 83 7.10 19.50 -41.78
C PRO A 83 5.81 20.33 -41.98
N SER A 84 4.68 19.94 -41.38
CA SER A 84 3.40 20.67 -41.40
C SER A 84 3.02 21.36 -40.09
N GLU A 85 3.70 21.08 -38.97
CA GLU A 85 3.39 21.69 -37.67
C GLU A 85 4.60 22.50 -37.16
N GLU A 86 4.33 23.69 -36.60
CA GLU A 86 5.37 24.59 -36.08
C GLU A 86 6.16 23.86 -35.00
N GLY A 87 7.50 23.81 -35.12
CA GLY A 87 8.44 23.12 -34.22
C GLY A 87 8.55 23.70 -32.80
N ALA A 88 7.40 24.03 -32.22
CA ALA A 88 7.18 24.64 -30.93
C ALA A 88 6.99 23.59 -29.84
N ASN A 89 7.42 23.93 -28.62
CA ASN A 89 7.01 23.15 -27.46
C ASN A 89 5.54 23.45 -27.14
N ASN A 90 4.78 22.40 -26.83
CA ASN A 90 3.41 22.51 -26.39
C ASN A 90 3.17 21.64 -25.15
N ILE A 91 2.09 21.94 -24.42
CA ILE A 91 1.61 21.07 -23.36
C ILE A 91 0.34 20.41 -23.85
N ARG A 92 0.34 19.09 -23.92
CA ARG A 92 -0.77 18.29 -24.42
C ARG A 92 -1.38 17.47 -23.29
N ARG A 93 -2.70 17.44 -23.22
CA ARG A 93 -3.45 16.46 -22.44
C ARG A 93 -4.29 15.63 -23.39
N SER A 94 -4.09 14.32 -23.37
CA SER A 94 -4.78 13.37 -24.25
C SER A 94 -5.29 12.17 -23.47
N ALA A 95 -6.50 11.71 -23.78
CA ALA A 95 -7.09 10.51 -23.19
C ALA A 95 -7.32 9.48 -24.28
N TYR A 96 -7.02 8.22 -24.00
CA TYR A 96 -7.12 7.11 -24.93
C TYR A 96 -8.07 6.05 -24.40
N VAL A 97 -8.81 5.42 -25.32
CA VAL A 97 -9.67 4.25 -25.03
C VAL A 97 -9.33 3.16 -26.04
N GLY A 98 -8.56 2.16 -25.62
CA GLY A 98 -7.80 1.36 -26.58
C GLY A 98 -6.85 2.26 -27.39
N ASP A 99 -6.48 1.87 -28.60
CA ASP A 99 -5.54 2.64 -29.43
C ASP A 99 -6.17 3.90 -30.06
N VAL A 100 -7.26 4.41 -29.50
CA VAL A 100 -8.05 5.52 -30.06
C VAL A 100 -7.98 6.73 -29.13
N GLU A 101 -7.32 7.78 -29.60
CA GLU A 101 -7.36 9.10 -28.97
C GLU A 101 -8.80 9.61 -28.95
N GLN A 102 -9.23 10.06 -27.78
CA GLN A 102 -10.53 10.70 -27.60
C GLN A 102 -10.37 12.20 -27.92
N ASP A 103 -10.56 12.55 -29.19
CA ASP A 103 -10.40 13.94 -29.69
C ASP A 103 -11.21 14.97 -28.89
N ASP A 104 -12.38 14.60 -28.38
CA ASP A 104 -13.23 15.45 -27.56
C ASP A 104 -12.66 15.76 -26.16
N LEU A 105 -11.64 15.01 -25.74
CA LEU A 105 -10.94 15.18 -24.46
C LEU A 105 -9.53 15.76 -24.61
N LYS A 106 -9.05 15.88 -25.85
CA LYS A 106 -7.73 16.44 -26.21
C LYS A 106 -7.70 17.94 -25.96
N GLU A 107 -6.64 18.40 -25.32
CA GLU A 107 -6.39 19.82 -25.05
C GLU A 107 -4.91 20.12 -25.27
N VAL A 108 -4.62 21.22 -25.96
CA VAL A 108 -3.25 21.64 -26.27
C VAL A 108 -3.06 23.11 -25.90
N LEU A 109 -2.00 23.38 -25.14
CA LEU A 109 -1.48 24.72 -24.90
C LEU A 109 -0.19 24.88 -25.72
N VAL A 110 -0.25 25.70 -26.76
CA VAL A 110 0.91 26.01 -27.62
C VAL A 110 1.58 27.28 -27.13
N ASP A 111 2.87 27.21 -26.79
CA ASP A 111 3.70 28.40 -26.55
C ASP A 111 5.20 28.06 -26.64
N ASP A 112 5.85 28.61 -27.66
CA ASP A 112 7.22 28.32 -28.08
C ASP A 112 8.28 28.83 -27.10
N SER A 113 7.89 29.59 -26.07
CA SER A 113 8.83 30.27 -25.18
C SER A 113 9.36 29.39 -24.05
N PHE A 114 8.74 28.25 -23.75
CA PHE A 114 9.13 27.40 -22.63
C PHE A 114 9.81 26.09 -23.09
N VAL A 115 10.80 25.66 -22.32
CA VAL A 115 11.43 24.33 -22.40
C VAL A 115 11.20 23.49 -21.14
N THR A 116 10.60 24.12 -20.12
CA THR A 116 10.31 23.51 -18.83
C THR A 116 8.87 23.76 -18.46
N ALA A 117 8.23 22.79 -17.83
CA ALA A 117 6.92 22.97 -17.24
C ALA A 117 6.83 22.23 -15.92
N ARG A 118 5.99 22.72 -14.99
CA ARG A 118 5.49 21.90 -13.90
C ARG A 118 4.12 21.38 -14.28
N LEU A 119 3.99 20.06 -14.37
CA LEU A 119 2.75 19.36 -14.69
C LEU A 119 2.06 18.94 -13.39
N ARG A 120 0.73 18.97 -13.36
CA ARG A 120 -0.05 18.54 -12.19
C ARG A 120 -1.36 17.91 -12.56
N LEU A 121 -1.67 16.79 -11.91
CA LEU A 121 -2.93 16.06 -12.00
C LEU A 121 -3.59 16.05 -10.62
N VAL A 122 -4.85 16.48 -10.56
CA VAL A 122 -5.63 16.53 -9.32
C VAL A 122 -6.94 15.80 -9.51
N TYR A 123 -7.18 14.78 -8.70
CA TYR A 123 -8.47 14.10 -8.62
C TYR A 123 -9.17 14.49 -7.32
N LEU A 124 -10.43 14.91 -7.46
CA LEU A 124 -11.31 15.19 -6.34
C LEU A 124 -12.37 14.09 -6.28
N SER A 125 -12.33 13.28 -5.23
CA SER A 125 -13.24 12.13 -5.07
C SER A 125 -14.70 12.51 -4.80
N ASP A 126 -14.95 13.65 -4.16
CA ASP A 126 -16.30 14.15 -3.91
C ASP A 126 -17.02 14.50 -5.22
N ASP A 127 -16.33 15.20 -6.12
CA ASP A 127 -16.86 15.62 -7.42
C ASP A 127 -16.62 14.57 -8.52
N LYS A 128 -15.72 13.61 -8.25
CA LYS A 128 -15.21 12.59 -9.19
C LYS A 128 -14.61 13.19 -10.45
N THR A 129 -13.96 14.35 -10.30
CA THR A 129 -13.34 15.09 -11.42
C THR A 129 -11.83 14.99 -11.38
N LEU A 130 -11.21 14.78 -12.54
CA LEU A 130 -9.77 14.85 -12.75
C LEU A 130 -9.40 16.11 -13.53
N SER A 131 -8.54 16.95 -12.98
CA SER A 131 -8.07 18.18 -13.62
C SER A 131 -6.57 18.13 -13.91
N ALA A 132 -6.19 18.60 -15.10
CA ALA A 132 -4.81 18.82 -15.48
C ALA A 132 -4.45 20.31 -15.33
N TRP A 133 -3.26 20.57 -14.80
CA TRP A 133 -2.75 21.91 -14.57
C TRP A 133 -1.30 22.00 -14.98
N VAL A 134 -0.89 23.20 -15.42
CA VAL A 134 0.48 23.47 -15.83
C VAL A 134 0.98 24.81 -15.31
N LYS A 135 2.29 24.88 -15.08
CA LYS A 135 3.06 26.12 -14.97
C LYS A 135 4.22 26.09 -15.94
N THR A 136 4.25 26.98 -16.92
CA THR A 136 5.38 27.16 -17.84
C THR A 136 6.45 28.11 -17.27
N ASN A 137 6.08 28.86 -16.21
CA ASN A 137 6.99 29.70 -15.44
C ASN A 137 6.72 29.52 -13.94
N PRO A 138 7.73 29.21 -13.12
CA PRO A 138 7.54 28.97 -11.68
C PRO A 138 6.96 30.16 -10.92
N ASN A 139 7.16 31.39 -11.44
CA ASN A 139 6.64 32.63 -10.85
C ASN A 139 5.18 32.90 -11.19
N LEU A 140 4.59 32.15 -12.12
CA LEU A 140 3.19 32.29 -12.49
C LEU A 140 2.29 31.33 -11.68
N GLY A 141 1.00 31.65 -11.67
CA GLY A 141 -0.04 30.78 -11.13
C GLY A 141 -0.23 29.52 -11.98
N TRP A 142 -0.92 28.52 -11.43
CA TRP A 142 -1.34 27.35 -12.19
C TRP A 142 -2.37 27.73 -13.24
N VAL A 143 -2.18 27.24 -14.46
CA VAL A 143 -3.15 27.32 -15.56
C VAL A 143 -3.82 25.95 -15.69
N ARG A 144 -5.14 25.88 -15.69
CA ARG A 144 -5.86 24.63 -15.93
C ARG A 144 -5.85 24.34 -17.43
N LEU A 145 -5.47 23.13 -17.81
CA LEU A 145 -5.51 22.68 -19.20
C LEU A 145 -6.87 22.04 -19.47
N GLY A 146 -7.71 22.78 -20.19
CA GLY A 146 -9.07 22.38 -20.54
C GLY A 146 -10.05 22.30 -19.38
N SER A 147 -11.19 21.66 -19.67
CA SER A 147 -12.21 21.34 -18.66
C SER A 147 -11.83 20.09 -17.84
N PRO A 148 -12.23 20.00 -16.55
CA PRO A 148 -12.06 18.79 -15.76
C PRO A 148 -12.73 17.58 -16.42
N LEU A 149 -12.05 16.44 -16.39
CA LEU A 149 -12.54 15.17 -16.90
C LEU A 149 -13.43 14.49 -15.86
N ASP A 150 -14.52 13.88 -16.33
CA ASP A 150 -15.41 13.08 -15.49
C ASP A 150 -14.83 11.67 -15.29
N LEU A 151 -14.48 11.35 -14.04
CA LEU A 151 -14.06 10.03 -13.59
C LEU A 151 -15.11 9.35 -12.72
N ASN A 152 -16.39 9.68 -12.88
CA ASN A 152 -17.48 9.01 -12.18
C ASN A 152 -17.87 7.68 -12.85
N PRO A 153 -17.64 6.51 -12.23
CA PRO A 153 -18.04 5.22 -12.80
C PRO A 153 -19.55 5.07 -13.05
N GLY A 154 -20.36 5.89 -12.39
CA GLY A 154 -21.82 5.88 -12.53
C GLY A 154 -22.36 6.72 -13.69
N ASN A 155 -21.54 7.53 -14.38
CA ASN A 155 -21.98 8.29 -15.55
C ASN A 155 -21.59 7.57 -16.84
N ALA A 156 -22.56 7.34 -17.72
CA ALA A 156 -22.41 6.54 -18.94
C ALA A 156 -21.37 7.09 -19.92
N ASN A 157 -21.12 8.41 -19.90
CA ASN A 157 -20.18 9.06 -20.82
C ASN A 157 -18.85 9.44 -20.15
N SER A 158 -18.62 9.03 -18.90
CA SER A 158 -17.39 9.36 -18.18
C SER A 158 -16.20 8.56 -18.72
N LEU A 159 -15.00 9.11 -18.54
CA LEU A 159 -13.77 8.41 -18.87
C LEU A 159 -13.62 7.15 -18.00
N ALA A 160 -14.07 7.20 -16.74
CA ALA A 160 -14.09 6.03 -15.86
C ALA A 160 -14.96 4.89 -16.39
N GLN A 161 -16.12 5.18 -16.99
CA GLN A 161 -16.96 4.16 -17.63
C GLN A 161 -16.27 3.59 -18.88
N LYS A 162 -15.71 4.46 -19.74
CA LYS A 162 -14.98 4.04 -20.94
C LYS A 162 -13.81 3.10 -20.61
N TRP A 163 -13.17 3.30 -19.46
CA TRP A 163 -12.11 2.45 -18.92
C TRP A 163 -12.60 1.28 -18.04
N SER A 164 -13.91 1.06 -17.93
CA SER A 164 -14.51 0.00 -17.10
C SER A 164 -14.11 0.05 -15.62
N LEU A 165 -13.87 1.24 -15.08
CA LEU A 165 -13.53 1.43 -13.67
C LEU A 165 -14.77 1.33 -12.77
N SER A 166 -14.54 1.03 -11.50
CA SER A 166 -15.52 1.04 -10.42
C SER A 166 -15.10 2.03 -9.33
N THR A 167 -15.99 2.34 -8.38
CA THR A 167 -15.64 3.21 -7.24
C THR A 167 -14.54 2.63 -6.34
N GLY A 168 -14.30 1.31 -6.41
CA GLY A 168 -13.20 0.62 -5.71
C GLY A 168 -11.93 0.49 -6.55
N SER A 169 -11.94 0.95 -7.81
CA SER A 169 -10.76 0.92 -8.67
C SER A 169 -9.73 1.96 -8.22
N SER A 170 -8.48 1.67 -8.55
CA SER A 170 -7.38 2.62 -8.44
C SER A 170 -6.73 2.79 -9.81
N LEU A 171 -6.16 3.96 -10.02
CA LEU A 171 -5.24 4.24 -11.12
C LEU A 171 -3.81 4.04 -10.64
N MET A 172 -2.88 4.13 -11.59
CA MET A 172 -1.45 4.08 -11.36
C MET A 172 -0.77 5.21 -12.14
N LEU A 173 0.29 5.77 -11.57
CA LEU A 173 1.09 6.81 -12.20
C LEU A 173 2.27 6.20 -12.96
N VAL A 174 2.39 6.58 -14.22
CA VAL A 174 3.55 6.32 -15.06
C VAL A 174 4.24 7.63 -15.37
N LEU A 175 5.55 7.68 -15.15
CA LEU A 175 6.40 8.76 -15.62
C LEU A 175 7.01 8.29 -16.93
N HIS A 176 6.86 9.05 -18.01
CA HIS A 176 7.35 8.61 -19.31
C HIS A 176 8.12 9.69 -20.05
N ALA A 177 8.94 9.25 -20.99
CA ALA A 177 9.55 10.08 -22.01
C ALA A 177 9.63 9.30 -23.33
N TYR A 178 9.50 10.03 -24.43
CA TYR A 178 9.59 9.52 -25.79
C TYR A 178 10.44 10.47 -26.64
N ALA A 179 11.18 9.93 -27.59
CA ALA A 179 11.83 10.71 -28.63
C ALA A 179 11.99 9.90 -29.91
N GLU A 180 11.72 10.51 -31.05
CA GLU A 180 11.83 9.92 -32.38
C GLU A 180 12.78 10.73 -33.26
N GLY A 181 13.76 10.03 -33.85
CA GLY A 181 14.81 10.66 -34.63
C GLY A 181 15.67 11.66 -33.82
N GLY A 182 16.83 12.02 -34.37
CA GLY A 182 17.54 13.22 -33.93
C GLY A 182 18.99 13.09 -33.46
N THR A 183 19.53 14.24 -33.06
CA THR A 183 20.94 14.36 -32.65
C THR A 183 21.16 13.84 -31.22
N GLY A 184 22.11 12.91 -31.04
CA GLY A 184 22.43 12.32 -29.75
C GLY A 184 23.06 13.32 -28.75
N GLY A 185 23.06 12.96 -27.46
CA GLY A 185 23.72 13.74 -26.40
C GLY A 185 22.84 14.80 -25.70
N ARG A 186 21.52 14.71 -25.83
CA ARG A 186 20.54 15.53 -25.10
C ARG A 186 19.97 14.76 -23.90
N THR A 187 19.48 15.51 -22.91
CA THR A 187 18.85 14.94 -21.71
C THR A 187 17.45 15.51 -21.55
N ILE A 188 16.47 14.61 -21.57
CA ILE A 188 15.12 14.84 -21.07
C ILE A 188 15.13 14.53 -19.57
N SER A 189 14.51 15.37 -18.72
CA SER A 189 14.49 15.13 -17.27
C SER A 189 13.13 15.40 -16.63
N LEU A 190 12.80 14.54 -15.66
CA LEU A 190 11.67 14.70 -14.75
C LEU A 190 12.20 14.78 -13.32
N ASP A 191 11.93 15.89 -12.66
CA ASP A 191 12.43 16.23 -11.34
C ASP A 191 11.30 16.67 -10.38
N ASN A 192 11.62 16.74 -9.09
CA ASN A 192 10.72 17.28 -8.05
C ASN A 192 9.31 16.68 -8.00
N LEU A 193 9.20 15.36 -8.22
CA LEU A 193 7.94 14.63 -8.07
C LEU A 193 7.37 14.78 -6.65
N SER A 194 6.12 15.21 -6.59
CA SER A 194 5.34 15.36 -5.37
C SER A 194 4.01 14.63 -5.53
N ILE A 195 3.64 13.80 -4.55
CA ILE A 195 2.38 13.07 -4.52
C ILE A 195 1.75 13.27 -3.16
N THR A 196 0.52 13.79 -3.16
CA THR A 196 -0.35 13.90 -1.99
C THR A 196 -1.54 12.99 -2.23
N ALA A 197 -1.50 11.78 -1.66
CA ALA A 197 -2.65 10.87 -1.62
C ALA A 197 -3.18 10.81 -0.17
N PRO A 198 -4.49 10.60 0.05
CA PRO A 198 -5.02 10.51 1.39
C PRO A 198 -4.55 9.19 2.01
N SER A 199 -4.38 9.24 3.32
CA SER A 199 -3.66 8.25 4.10
C SER A 199 -4.19 6.82 3.89
N ALA A 200 -3.28 5.85 3.81
CA ALA A 200 -3.58 4.45 4.05
C ALA A 200 -4.46 4.29 5.30
N LEU A 201 -5.26 3.22 5.40
CA LEU A 201 -6.22 2.94 6.47
C LEU A 201 -5.58 3.13 7.86
N ALA A 202 -5.71 4.34 8.40
CA ALA A 202 -5.08 4.80 9.63
C ALA A 202 -6.16 5.33 10.55
N TYR A 203 -6.04 5.05 11.84
CA TYR A 203 -6.89 5.65 12.84
C TYR A 203 -6.72 7.18 12.76
N PRO A 204 -7.81 7.97 12.64
CA PRO A 204 -7.73 9.40 12.39
C PRO A 204 -6.87 10.15 13.41
N GLY A 205 -5.93 10.96 12.93
CA GLY A 205 -5.07 11.82 13.77
C GLY A 205 -3.95 11.09 14.52
N MET A 206 -3.70 9.80 14.25
CA MET A 206 -2.70 9.01 14.97
C MET A 206 -1.42 8.83 14.17
N ARG A 207 -0.30 8.72 14.88
CA ARG A 207 1.03 8.56 14.31
C ARG A 207 1.21 7.22 13.60
N SER A 208 0.63 6.15 14.15
CA SER A 208 0.76 4.80 13.58
C SER A 208 -0.47 3.96 13.89
N THR A 209 -0.85 3.08 12.96
CA THR A 209 -1.97 2.15 13.11
C THR A 209 -1.49 0.73 12.82
N TYR A 210 -1.78 -0.20 13.72
CA TYR A 210 -1.37 -1.59 13.65
C TYR A 210 -2.61 -2.48 13.61
N VAL A 211 -2.85 -3.12 12.47
CA VAL A 211 -3.90 -4.15 12.33
C VAL A 211 -3.39 -5.47 12.91
N SER A 212 -4.26 -6.17 13.64
CA SER A 212 -3.91 -7.42 14.33
C SER A 212 -4.90 -8.56 14.11
N GLY A 213 -6.15 -8.25 13.78
CA GLY A 213 -7.19 -9.26 13.55
C GLY A 213 -8.25 -8.79 12.58
N LEU A 214 -8.87 -9.74 11.89
CA LEU A 214 -9.92 -9.53 10.90
C LEU A 214 -10.97 -10.63 11.03
N PHE A 215 -12.24 -10.25 11.01
CA PHE A 215 -13.36 -11.19 10.89
C PHE A 215 -14.50 -10.53 10.10
N GLY A 216 -14.79 -11.06 8.90
CA GLY A 216 -15.70 -10.40 7.97
C GLY A 216 -15.21 -8.99 7.60
N THR A 217 -16.05 -7.97 7.76
CA THR A 217 -15.70 -6.56 7.55
C THR A 217 -15.08 -5.88 8.78
N ASN A 218 -15.01 -6.59 9.91
CA ASN A 218 -14.51 -6.03 11.17
C ASN A 218 -13.00 -6.26 11.30
N THR A 219 -12.27 -5.16 11.44
CA THR A 219 -10.82 -5.14 11.67
C THR A 219 -10.53 -4.65 13.08
N VAL A 220 -9.62 -5.30 13.78
CA VAL A 220 -9.15 -4.87 15.09
C VAL A 220 -7.65 -4.69 15.12
N GLY A 221 -7.22 -3.80 16.00
CA GLY A 221 -5.82 -3.44 16.12
C GLY A 221 -5.58 -2.48 17.26
N PHE A 222 -4.48 -1.75 17.17
CA PHE A 222 -4.19 -0.64 18.06
C PHE A 222 -3.49 0.47 17.29
N TYR A 223 -3.55 1.67 17.82
CA TYR A 223 -2.86 2.83 17.28
C TYR A 223 -1.93 3.44 18.32
N ASP A 224 -0.94 4.19 17.84
CA ASP A 224 -0.04 4.99 18.64
C ASP A 224 -0.24 6.47 18.29
N GLY A 225 -0.48 7.30 19.32
CA GLY A 225 -0.57 8.75 19.21
C GLY A 225 0.79 9.43 19.04
N TYR A 226 0.78 10.75 18.97
CA TYR A 226 2.02 11.52 19.04
C TYR A 226 2.57 11.52 20.48
N PRO A 227 3.90 11.50 20.67
CA PRO A 227 4.48 11.64 21.99
C PRO A 227 4.09 12.99 22.60
N ASP A 228 3.73 13.02 23.88
CA ASP A 228 3.62 14.26 24.65
C ASP A 228 5.01 14.88 24.93
N ASN A 229 5.05 16.01 25.64
CA ASN A 229 6.30 16.71 25.98
C ASN A 229 7.24 15.87 26.88
N GLU A 230 6.74 14.77 27.45
CA GLU A 230 7.49 13.83 28.30
C GLU A 230 7.88 12.56 27.52
N GLY A 231 7.48 12.45 26.24
CA GLY A 231 7.75 11.31 25.38
C GLY A 231 6.75 10.16 25.51
N ASN A 232 5.66 10.31 26.28
CA ASN A 232 4.65 9.27 26.43
C ASN A 232 3.77 9.20 25.18
N VAL A 233 3.51 7.98 24.71
CA VAL A 233 2.65 7.71 23.57
C VAL A 233 1.32 7.14 24.06
N GLU A 234 0.22 7.77 23.62
CA GLU A 234 -1.13 7.22 23.76
C GLU A 234 -1.24 5.94 22.92
N ARG A 235 -1.64 4.83 23.53
CA ARG A 235 -1.86 3.56 22.81
C ARG A 235 -3.19 2.95 23.18
N HIS A 236 -4.09 2.84 22.21
CA HIS A 236 -5.39 2.20 22.40
C HIS A 236 -5.76 1.24 21.28
N GLY A 237 -6.53 0.23 21.67
CA GLY A 237 -7.14 -0.70 20.73
C GLY A 237 -8.23 0.00 19.91
N PHE A 238 -8.52 -0.55 18.74
CA PHE A 238 -9.65 -0.11 17.91
C PHE A 238 -10.44 -1.29 17.35
N LEU A 239 -11.69 -1.01 17.01
CA LEU A 239 -12.52 -1.78 16.08
C LEU A 239 -12.89 -0.87 14.91
N TYR A 240 -12.65 -1.35 13.69
CA TYR A 240 -13.11 -0.72 12.46
C TYR A 240 -14.10 -1.66 11.76
N ASN A 241 -15.33 -1.21 11.52
CA ASN A 241 -16.39 -2.06 10.95
C ASN A 241 -16.58 -1.92 9.43
N GLY A 242 -15.60 -1.32 8.74
CA GLY A 242 -15.68 -0.99 7.31
C GLY A 242 -16.15 0.44 7.03
N SER A 243 -16.66 1.15 8.03
CA SER A 243 -17.10 2.55 7.90
C SER A 243 -16.77 3.42 9.12
N ASN A 244 -16.81 2.83 10.32
CA ASN A 244 -16.67 3.54 11.58
C ASN A 244 -15.52 2.96 12.41
N TRP A 245 -14.77 3.86 13.04
CA TRP A 245 -13.75 3.53 14.04
C TRP A 245 -14.35 3.63 15.45
N THR A 246 -14.09 2.63 16.28
CA THR A 246 -14.44 2.61 17.70
C THR A 246 -13.18 2.38 18.51
N GLN A 247 -12.87 3.32 19.41
CA GLN A 247 -11.79 3.14 20.37
C GLN A 247 -12.16 2.07 21.40
N LEU A 248 -11.28 1.11 21.62
CA LEU A 248 -11.46 0.02 22.56
C LEU A 248 -10.63 0.28 23.82
N ARG A 249 -11.28 0.81 24.86
CA ARG A 249 -10.64 1.21 26.11
C ARG A 249 -11.33 0.52 27.30
N PRO A 250 -10.77 -0.57 27.84
CA PRO A 250 -11.22 -1.12 29.11
C PRO A 250 -11.20 -0.06 30.22
N THR A 251 -12.13 -0.15 31.17
CA THR A 251 -12.21 0.81 32.29
C THR A 251 -10.89 0.87 33.05
N ASN A 252 -10.43 2.08 33.38
CA ASN A 252 -9.17 2.35 34.09
C ASN A 252 -7.89 1.84 33.36
N SER A 253 -7.94 1.63 32.04
CA SER A 253 -6.74 1.29 31.28
C SER A 253 -5.90 2.53 30.94
N LEU A 254 -4.58 2.44 31.16
CA LEU A 254 -3.58 3.38 30.66
C LEU A 254 -3.31 3.16 29.16
N ARG A 255 -3.22 1.90 28.75
CA ARG A 255 -3.00 1.48 27.36
C ARG A 255 -3.84 0.25 27.04
N SER A 256 -4.29 0.09 25.82
CA SER A 256 -5.00 -1.11 25.37
C SER A 256 -4.56 -1.56 23.99
N GLU A 257 -4.63 -2.86 23.76
CA GLU A 257 -4.34 -3.48 22.47
C GLU A 257 -5.42 -4.52 22.19
N ALA A 258 -6.12 -4.41 21.06
CA ALA A 258 -6.87 -5.53 20.51
C ALA A 258 -5.92 -6.41 19.69
N ARG A 259 -6.09 -7.73 19.78
CA ARG A 259 -5.18 -8.71 19.18
C ARG A 259 -5.87 -9.78 18.34
N GLY A 260 -7.11 -10.15 18.71
CA GLY A 260 -7.87 -11.16 17.99
C GLY A 260 -9.36 -10.81 17.95
N ILE A 261 -10.04 -11.26 16.90
CA ILE A 261 -11.49 -11.08 16.71
C ILE A 261 -12.10 -12.36 16.14
N TYR A 262 -13.26 -12.75 16.64
CA TYR A 262 -14.11 -13.79 16.08
C TYR A 262 -15.57 -13.37 16.26
N SER A 263 -16.28 -13.14 15.16
CA SER A 263 -17.63 -12.56 15.20
C SER A 263 -17.65 -11.26 16.02
N ASN A 264 -18.47 -11.19 17.07
CA ASN A 264 -18.60 -10.07 18.00
C ASN A 264 -17.65 -10.14 19.22
N ARG A 265 -16.72 -11.10 19.26
CA ARG A 265 -15.78 -11.29 20.37
C ARG A 265 -14.41 -10.74 20.00
N ILE A 266 -13.90 -9.83 20.81
CA ILE A 266 -12.58 -9.23 20.62
C ILE A 266 -11.74 -9.55 21.86
N VAL A 267 -10.51 -10.03 21.65
CA VAL A 267 -9.57 -10.32 22.73
C VAL A 267 -8.33 -9.47 22.60
N GLY A 268 -7.70 -9.21 23.74
CA GLY A 268 -6.48 -8.43 23.78
C GLY A 268 -5.92 -8.30 25.18
N SER A 269 -5.15 -7.23 25.39
CA SER A 269 -4.60 -6.90 26.70
C SER A 269 -4.61 -5.40 26.93
N PHE A 270 -4.60 -4.99 28.19
CA PHE A 270 -4.48 -3.60 28.59
C PHE A 270 -3.55 -3.48 29.80
N THR A 271 -2.96 -2.30 29.99
CA THR A 271 -2.20 -1.96 31.19
C THR A 271 -3.12 -1.19 32.12
N ASP A 272 -3.26 -1.64 33.37
CA ASP A 272 -4.05 -0.95 34.39
C ASP A 272 -3.25 0.16 35.09
N SER A 273 -3.90 0.87 36.01
CA SER A 273 -3.29 1.96 36.80
C SER A 273 -2.13 1.52 37.72
N ASN A 274 -1.97 0.22 37.96
CA ASN A 274 -0.85 -0.35 38.72
C ASN A 274 0.25 -0.89 37.79
N GLU A 275 0.22 -0.48 36.51
CA GLU A 275 1.14 -0.92 35.45
C GLU A 275 1.11 -2.43 35.16
N ARG A 276 0.08 -3.14 35.65
CA ARG A 276 -0.07 -4.56 35.42
C ARG A 276 -0.75 -4.78 34.07
N ARG A 277 -0.14 -5.63 33.24
CA ARG A 277 -0.72 -6.02 31.95
C ARG A 277 -1.70 -7.18 32.13
N ARG A 278 -2.97 -6.92 31.85
CA ARG A 278 -4.10 -7.85 32.05
C ARG A 278 -4.77 -8.18 30.71
N GLY A 279 -5.34 -9.36 30.58
CA GLY A 279 -6.09 -9.76 29.40
C GLY A 279 -7.52 -9.24 29.45
N TYR A 280 -8.18 -9.10 28.29
CA TYR A 280 -9.62 -8.85 28.25
C TYR A 280 -10.29 -9.62 27.12
N LEU A 281 -11.57 -9.90 27.33
CA LEU A 281 -12.55 -10.28 26.31
C LEU A 281 -13.61 -9.19 26.25
N LEU A 282 -13.82 -8.61 25.08
CA LEU A 282 -14.94 -7.74 24.79
C LEU A 282 -15.99 -8.55 24.03
N THR A 283 -17.23 -8.55 24.50
CA THR A 283 -18.36 -9.19 23.83
C THR A 283 -19.59 -8.30 23.98
N ASN A 284 -20.20 -7.89 22.86
CA ASN A 284 -21.38 -7.00 22.86
C ASN A 284 -21.18 -5.72 23.70
N GLY A 285 -20.00 -5.09 23.60
CA GLY A 285 -19.70 -3.87 24.36
C GLY A 285 -19.30 -4.09 25.83
N VAL A 286 -19.38 -5.31 26.34
CA VAL A 286 -19.03 -5.63 27.73
C VAL A 286 -17.62 -6.21 27.83
N TYR A 287 -16.78 -5.56 28.65
CA TYR A 287 -15.43 -6.05 28.97
C TYR A 287 -15.47 -7.07 30.10
N THR A 288 -14.91 -8.25 29.84
CA THR A 288 -14.61 -9.30 30.83
C THR A 288 -13.11 -9.36 31.05
N LEU A 289 -12.70 -9.32 32.31
CA LEU A 289 -11.30 -9.43 32.70
C LEU A 289 -10.81 -10.87 32.51
N LEU A 290 -9.66 -11.02 31.86
CA LEU A 290 -8.96 -12.29 31.70
C LEU A 290 -7.65 -12.23 32.48
N ASP A 291 -7.71 -12.58 33.76
CA ASP A 291 -6.53 -12.81 34.59
C ASP A 291 -6.37 -14.32 34.81
N TYR A 292 -5.25 -14.86 34.30
CA TYR A 292 -4.90 -16.23 34.59
C TYR A 292 -4.62 -16.36 36.11
N PRO A 293 -5.15 -17.39 36.80
CA PRO A 293 -4.98 -17.54 38.24
C PRO A 293 -3.50 -17.55 38.68
N GLY A 294 -3.14 -16.64 39.60
CA GLY A 294 -1.77 -16.53 40.13
C GLY A 294 -0.73 -15.93 39.17
N SER A 295 -1.13 -15.44 37.99
CA SER A 295 -0.18 -14.79 37.06
C SER A 295 0.23 -13.40 37.53
N THR A 296 1.38 -12.93 37.08
CA THR A 296 1.81 -11.51 37.18
C THR A 296 1.39 -10.70 35.96
N GLU A 297 1.17 -11.34 34.82
CA GLU A 297 0.74 -10.75 33.55
C GLU A 297 -0.14 -11.76 32.80
N THR A 298 -1.19 -11.30 32.12
CA THR A 298 -1.98 -12.13 31.18
C THR A 298 -2.19 -11.37 29.88
N ARG A 299 -2.02 -12.06 28.75
CA ARG A 299 -2.25 -11.52 27.40
C ARG A 299 -3.05 -12.51 26.58
N ALA A 300 -4.18 -12.05 26.03
CA ALA A 300 -4.95 -12.83 25.07
C ALA A 300 -4.58 -12.40 23.63
N PHE A 301 -4.36 -13.37 22.75
CA PHE A 301 -3.94 -13.14 21.37
C PHE A 301 -4.93 -13.67 20.35
N GLY A 302 -5.41 -14.90 20.52
CA GLY A 302 -6.32 -15.54 19.57
C GLY A 302 -7.66 -15.88 20.18
N VAL A 303 -8.72 -15.88 19.36
CA VAL A 303 -10.08 -16.27 19.76
C VAL A 303 -10.75 -17.03 18.60
N ASP A 304 -11.45 -18.11 18.92
CA ASP A 304 -12.25 -18.89 17.97
C ASP A 304 -13.44 -19.54 18.68
N GLY A 305 -14.66 -19.18 18.28
CA GLY A 305 -15.86 -19.56 19.01
C GLY A 305 -15.83 -18.98 20.42
N ASP A 306 -15.92 -19.84 21.44
CA ASP A 306 -15.82 -19.49 22.87
C ASP A 306 -14.39 -19.58 23.43
N ARG A 307 -13.45 -20.13 22.65
CA ARG A 307 -12.07 -20.45 23.05
C ARG A 307 -11.13 -19.28 22.83
N ILE A 308 -10.21 -19.09 23.77
CA ILE A 308 -9.23 -18.00 23.77
C ILE A 308 -7.85 -18.58 24.05
N VAL A 309 -6.86 -18.18 23.26
CA VAL A 309 -5.46 -18.54 23.49
C VAL A 309 -4.62 -17.32 23.77
N GLY A 310 -3.56 -17.53 24.53
CA GLY A 310 -2.61 -16.48 24.83
C GLY A 310 -1.44 -16.96 25.65
N ASP A 311 -0.85 -16.03 26.40
CA ASP A 311 0.16 -16.36 27.40
C ASP A 311 -0.03 -15.59 28.70
N TYR A 312 0.55 -16.14 29.74
CA TYR A 312 0.65 -15.53 31.05
C TYR A 312 2.07 -15.65 31.58
N ARG A 313 2.43 -14.74 32.48
CA ARG A 313 3.69 -14.79 33.22
C ARG A 313 3.40 -15.32 34.62
N ASP A 314 4.10 -16.37 35.03
CA ASP A 314 3.98 -16.92 36.38
C ASP A 314 4.79 -16.08 37.41
N THR A 315 4.80 -16.53 38.67
CA THR A 315 5.57 -15.91 39.76
C THR A 315 7.08 -16.05 39.58
N SER A 316 7.53 -17.03 38.78
CA SER A 316 8.94 -17.24 38.42
C SER A 316 9.35 -16.45 37.17
N SER A 317 8.51 -15.52 36.70
CA SER A 317 8.72 -14.72 35.49
C SER A 317 8.79 -15.52 34.18
N VAL A 318 8.35 -16.77 34.17
CA VAL A 318 8.30 -17.64 33.01
C VAL A 318 6.99 -17.42 32.26
N ARG A 319 7.09 -17.27 30.93
CA ARG A 319 5.93 -17.10 30.06
C ARG A 319 5.43 -18.46 29.57
N ARG A 320 4.17 -18.79 29.89
CA ARG A 320 3.51 -20.04 29.50
C ARG A 320 2.26 -19.75 28.68
N ALA A 321 1.93 -20.65 27.77
CA ALA A 321 0.74 -20.52 26.96
C ALA A 321 -0.49 -21.04 27.72
N PHE A 322 -1.65 -20.51 27.36
CA PHE A 322 -2.94 -21.00 27.86
C PHE A 322 -3.94 -21.19 26.72
N LEU A 323 -4.90 -22.08 26.97
CA LEU A 323 -6.19 -22.18 26.31
C LEU A 323 -7.26 -21.97 27.38
N ARG A 324 -8.20 -21.08 27.11
CA ARG A 324 -9.37 -20.84 27.94
C ARG A 324 -10.62 -21.21 27.18
N THR A 325 -11.45 -22.07 27.75
CA THR A 325 -12.76 -22.49 27.20
C THR A 325 -13.82 -22.22 28.26
N GLY A 326 -14.80 -21.37 27.98
CA GLY A 326 -15.66 -20.82 29.04
C GLY A 326 -14.79 -20.20 30.14
N ASN A 327 -15.02 -20.54 31.42
CA ASN A 327 -14.22 -20.04 32.55
C ASN A 327 -13.03 -20.94 32.93
N SER A 328 -12.83 -22.06 32.23
CA SER A 328 -11.79 -23.02 32.53
C SER A 328 -10.49 -22.68 31.82
N TRP A 329 -9.37 -22.81 32.53
CA TRP A 329 -8.02 -22.55 32.01
C TRP A 329 -7.22 -23.84 31.92
N THR A 330 -6.57 -24.04 30.78
CA THR A 330 -5.59 -25.09 30.54
C THR A 330 -4.28 -24.41 30.15
N ASN A 331 -3.22 -24.63 30.91
CA ASN A 331 -1.87 -24.20 30.50
C ASN A 331 -1.16 -25.31 29.74
N PHE A 332 -0.22 -24.92 28.89
CA PHE A 332 0.63 -25.85 28.15
C PHE A 332 1.94 -25.15 27.75
N SER A 333 2.96 -25.96 27.50
CA SER A 333 4.26 -25.50 27.02
C SER A 333 4.77 -26.42 25.94
N PHE A 334 5.48 -25.86 24.96
CA PHE A 334 6.21 -26.66 23.99
C PHE A 334 7.27 -27.52 24.73
N PRO A 335 7.43 -28.81 24.42
CA PRO A 335 8.40 -29.68 25.09
C PRO A 335 9.83 -29.13 25.04
N GLY A 336 10.47 -28.99 26.21
CA GLY A 336 11.84 -28.45 26.32
C GLY A 336 11.96 -26.93 26.14
N ALA A 337 10.86 -26.19 26.01
CA ALA A 337 10.88 -24.75 25.91
C ALA A 337 10.99 -24.08 27.29
N VAL A 338 11.75 -22.98 27.35
CA VAL A 338 11.81 -22.07 28.50
C VAL A 338 10.74 -20.96 28.44
N SER A 339 10.13 -20.78 27.28
CA SER A 339 9.02 -19.85 27.07
C SER A 339 8.11 -20.36 25.95
N THR A 340 6.80 -20.29 26.13
CA THR A 340 5.81 -20.64 25.10
C THR A 340 4.72 -19.58 25.07
N SER A 341 4.33 -19.14 23.87
CA SER A 341 3.24 -18.18 23.67
C SER A 341 2.33 -18.64 22.54
N ALA A 342 1.06 -18.87 22.84
CA ALA A 342 0.05 -19.14 21.84
C ALA A 342 -0.44 -17.82 21.22
N ARG A 343 -0.44 -17.74 19.89
CA ARG A 343 -0.72 -16.53 19.12
C ARG A 343 -2.01 -16.60 18.32
N GLY A 344 -2.37 -17.77 17.82
CA GLY A 344 -3.56 -17.98 17.00
C GLY A 344 -4.22 -19.31 17.30
N ILE A 345 -5.53 -19.39 17.03
CA ILE A 345 -6.35 -20.59 17.18
C ILE A 345 -7.36 -20.66 16.04
N SER A 346 -7.57 -21.84 15.48
CA SER A 346 -8.62 -22.12 14.49
C SER A 346 -8.98 -23.60 14.53
N GLY A 347 -10.23 -23.92 14.88
CA GLY A 347 -10.62 -25.30 15.17
C GLY A 347 -9.72 -25.90 16.26
N ASN A 348 -9.22 -27.11 16.08
CA ASN A 348 -8.35 -27.76 17.07
C ASN A 348 -6.87 -27.39 16.94
N ARG A 349 -6.54 -26.39 16.12
CA ARG A 349 -5.17 -25.99 15.82
C ARG A 349 -4.81 -24.72 16.56
N ILE A 350 -3.69 -24.76 17.28
CA ILE A 350 -3.12 -23.60 17.96
C ILE A 350 -1.73 -23.35 17.37
N VAL A 351 -1.45 -22.11 17.00
CA VAL A 351 -0.14 -21.69 16.51
C VAL A 351 0.47 -20.68 17.47
N GLY A 352 1.79 -20.64 17.50
CA GLY A 352 2.48 -19.71 18.36
C GLY A 352 3.99 -19.75 18.19
N ASN A 353 4.67 -19.23 19.20
CA ASN A 353 6.13 -19.24 19.25
C ASN A 353 6.62 -19.80 20.58
N TYR A 354 7.79 -20.41 20.55
CA TYR A 354 8.48 -20.88 21.75
C TYR A 354 9.96 -20.52 21.68
N THR A 355 10.61 -20.48 22.83
CA THR A 355 12.06 -20.31 22.95
C THR A 355 12.58 -21.47 23.77
N ASP A 356 13.61 -22.15 23.28
CA ASP A 356 14.32 -23.19 24.00
C ASP A 356 15.62 -22.63 24.61
N LEU A 357 16.40 -23.49 25.28
CA LEU A 357 17.67 -23.11 25.89
C LEU A 357 18.73 -22.61 24.88
N SER A 358 18.54 -22.82 23.58
CA SER A 358 19.45 -22.32 22.54
C SER A 358 19.20 -20.85 22.16
N GLY A 359 18.16 -20.21 22.71
CA GLY A 359 17.94 -18.76 22.63
C GLY A 359 17.20 -18.24 21.39
N GLY A 360 16.87 -19.11 20.43
CA GLY A 360 16.10 -18.74 19.24
C GLY A 360 14.58 -18.87 19.43
N ALA A 361 13.80 -17.85 19.05
CA ALA A 361 12.35 -17.98 18.94
C ALA A 361 11.99 -18.80 17.69
N LYS A 362 11.25 -19.89 17.89
CA LYS A 362 10.77 -20.80 16.84
C LYS A 362 9.25 -20.78 16.81
N GLY A 363 8.66 -21.06 15.65
CA GLY A 363 7.20 -21.23 15.54
C GLY A 363 6.77 -22.63 15.99
N PHE A 364 5.51 -22.80 16.34
CA PHE A 364 4.93 -24.14 16.51
C PHE A 364 3.49 -24.21 15.96
N ILE A 365 3.08 -25.44 15.65
CA ILE A 365 1.68 -25.84 15.49
C ILE A 365 1.39 -26.91 16.56
N LEU A 366 0.26 -26.78 17.25
CA LEU A 366 -0.28 -27.75 18.20
C LEU A 366 -1.64 -28.22 17.68
N GLU A 367 -1.76 -29.53 17.46
CA GLU A 367 -3.01 -30.19 17.06
C GLU A 367 -3.33 -31.31 18.06
N GLY A 368 -4.31 -31.07 18.94
CA GLY A 368 -4.58 -31.97 20.08
C GLY A 368 -3.38 -32.00 21.03
N THR A 369 -2.64 -33.10 21.06
CA THR A 369 -1.40 -33.28 21.84
C THR A 369 -0.14 -33.29 20.98
N ASN A 370 -0.29 -33.21 19.65
CA ASN A 370 0.82 -33.32 18.71
C ASN A 370 1.44 -31.95 18.45
N TRP A 371 2.75 -31.86 18.66
CA TRP A 371 3.54 -30.65 18.45
C TRP A 371 4.35 -30.74 17.16
N THR A 372 4.27 -29.69 16.35
CA THR A 372 5.14 -29.49 15.19
C THR A 372 5.96 -28.23 15.41
N SER A 373 7.30 -28.37 15.46
CA SER A 373 8.20 -27.21 15.43
C SER A 373 8.26 -26.64 14.02
N LEU A 374 8.06 -25.33 13.91
CA LEU A 374 8.33 -24.55 12.72
C LEU A 374 9.67 -23.84 12.93
N SER A 375 10.74 -24.57 12.67
CA SER A 375 12.11 -24.06 12.68
C SER A 375 12.70 -24.24 11.29
N TYR A 376 13.25 -23.17 10.72
CA TYR A 376 14.05 -23.30 9.51
C TYR A 376 15.35 -24.04 9.86
N SER A 377 15.45 -25.29 9.45
CA SER A 377 16.70 -26.06 9.47
C SER A 377 16.99 -26.51 8.05
N ASN A 378 17.56 -25.63 7.22
CA ASN A 378 18.29 -25.97 5.99
C ASN A 378 18.94 -24.72 5.37
N LEU A 379 20.09 -24.29 5.90
CA LEU A 379 21.15 -23.82 5.00
C LEU A 379 22.03 -25.02 4.69
N ILE A 380 21.54 -25.94 3.85
CA ILE A 380 22.48 -26.76 3.09
C ILE A 380 23.00 -25.81 2.02
N PHE A 381 24.13 -25.15 2.29
CA PHE A 381 25.00 -24.77 1.17
C PHE A 381 25.42 -26.09 0.55
N SER A 382 24.75 -26.52 -0.52
CA SER A 382 25.42 -27.39 -1.47
C SER A 382 26.52 -26.53 -2.06
N PRO A 383 27.82 -26.80 -1.84
CA PRO A 383 28.83 -26.13 -2.62
C PRO A 383 28.53 -26.47 -4.08
N VAL A 384 28.12 -25.46 -4.85
CA VAL A 384 28.02 -25.62 -6.29
C VAL A 384 29.41 -26.00 -6.77
N ASN A 385 29.49 -27.18 -7.38
CA ASN A 385 30.67 -27.73 -8.02
C ASN A 385 31.18 -26.71 -9.07
N PRO A 386 32.38 -26.12 -8.94
CA PRO A 386 32.88 -25.13 -9.89
C PRO A 386 33.48 -25.85 -11.11
N ALA A 387 32.64 -26.48 -11.92
CA ALA A 387 33.04 -27.04 -13.21
C ALA A 387 31.83 -27.41 -14.08
N GLN A 388 31.09 -26.42 -14.59
CA GLN A 388 30.42 -26.58 -15.88
C GLN A 388 30.57 -25.29 -16.69
N THR A 389 31.68 -25.25 -17.43
CA THR A 389 31.87 -24.42 -18.62
C THR A 389 30.80 -24.77 -19.65
N TRP A 390 30.13 -23.77 -20.22
CA TRP A 390 29.65 -23.84 -21.59
C TRP A 390 30.09 -22.57 -22.33
N SER A 391 30.89 -22.83 -23.35
CA SER A 391 31.50 -21.91 -24.29
C SER A 391 30.46 -21.20 -25.15
N ALA A 392 30.71 -19.92 -25.45
CA ALA A 392 30.13 -19.23 -26.59
C ALA A 392 30.59 -19.93 -27.88
N ASN A 393 29.65 -20.26 -28.75
CA ASN A 393 29.94 -20.44 -30.16
C ASN A 393 29.44 -19.21 -30.90
N TYR A 394 30.33 -18.73 -31.75
CA TYR A 394 30.19 -17.64 -32.72
C TYR A 394 28.97 -17.79 -33.62
#